data_AF-A0A1B6DIJ3-F1
#
_entry.id   AF-A0A1B6DIJ3-F1
#
_cell.length_a   1.000
_cell.length_b   1.000
_cell.length_c   1.000
_cell.angle_alpha   90.00
_cell.angle_beta   90.00
_cell.angle_gamma   90.00
#
_symmetry.space_group_name_H-M   'P 1'
#
loop_
_entity.id
_entity.type
_entity.pdbx_description
1 polymer ?
#
loop_
_entity_poly.entity_id
_entity_poly.type
_entity_poly.pdbx_seq_one_letter_code
_entity_poly.pdbx_strand_id
1 'polypeptide(L)'
;YLTSILKQNEPEAEVHSFTMTPAVSGGNNYCSRMWRIQVEYNVDGGRKQKSLMVKTTIPEGKQKEFMDGAKFSEKEFRFYNEFVNISRSIAEDVEIVPRSYVSFMPDTIVLEDLKPSGYIMADRLKQLDFDHCTVVITTMAKYHALSMAVTKRCPGVAESIGKENSFVAGNHRYEEDIIYRPSLKMFAKTVTSWEGFEKFNFIAEHNMEVVFNKFVEIYAPRPRFNVLNHGDLWT
;
A
#
# COMPACT_ATOMS: atom_id res chain seq x y z
N TYR A 1 18.26 -6.57 15.00
CA TYR A 1 17.34 -6.33 13.87
C TYR A 1 17.85 -5.24 12.94
N LEU A 2 17.93 -3.96 13.35
CA LEU A 2 18.37 -2.86 12.47
C LEU A 2 19.77 -3.06 11.87
N THR A 3 20.72 -3.62 12.63
CA THR A 3 22.02 -4.03 12.09
C THR A 3 21.88 -4.97 10.89
N SER A 4 21.03 -6.00 11.01
CA SER A 4 20.77 -6.96 9.92
C SER A 4 20.09 -6.32 8.71
N ILE A 5 19.28 -5.28 8.92
CA ILE A 5 18.71 -4.47 7.83
C ILE A 5 19.80 -3.70 7.10
N LEU A 6 20.68 -2.99 7.82
CA LEU A 6 21.77 -2.21 7.21
C LEU A 6 22.78 -3.09 6.49
N LYS A 7 23.10 -4.26 7.04
CA LYS A 7 24.05 -5.22 6.47
C LYS A 7 23.68 -5.78 5.10
N GLN A 8 22.45 -5.60 4.64
CA GLN A 8 22.04 -5.97 3.29
C GLN A 8 22.80 -5.16 2.23
N ASN A 9 23.18 -3.92 2.54
CA ASN A 9 23.89 -3.03 1.62
C ASN A 9 25.24 -2.55 2.19
N GLU A 10 25.44 -2.64 3.51
CA GLU A 10 26.65 -2.21 4.22
C GLU A 10 27.11 -3.34 5.17
N PRO A 11 27.83 -4.38 4.69
CA PRO A 11 28.10 -5.62 5.43
C PRO A 11 28.79 -5.45 6.80
N GLU A 12 29.60 -4.40 6.93
CA GLU A 12 30.31 -4.01 8.15
C GLU A 12 29.50 -3.08 9.06
N ALA A 13 28.24 -2.80 8.73
CA ALA A 13 27.40 -1.91 9.52
C ALA A 13 27.14 -2.48 10.93
N GLU A 14 27.35 -1.66 11.94
CA GLU A 14 27.05 -1.97 13.34
C GLU A 14 26.28 -0.82 14.00
N VAL A 15 25.03 -1.07 14.38
CA VAL A 15 24.15 -0.06 14.99
C VAL A 15 24.54 0.17 16.45
N HIS A 16 24.73 1.43 16.83
CA HIS A 16 25.02 1.86 18.21
C HIS A 16 23.78 2.35 18.92
N SER A 17 22.98 3.16 18.24
CA SER A 17 21.79 3.78 18.80
C SER A 17 20.76 3.99 17.71
N PHE A 18 19.51 4.09 18.12
CA PHE A 18 18.44 4.55 17.24
C PHE A 18 17.38 5.30 18.03
N THR A 19 16.68 6.18 17.34
CA THR A 19 15.46 6.80 17.86
C THR A 19 14.32 6.50 16.92
N MET A 20 13.13 6.28 17.49
CA MET A 20 11.92 5.97 16.73
C MET A 20 10.85 7.01 17.04
N THR A 21 10.26 7.57 16.00
CA THR A 21 9.21 8.59 16.10
C THR A 21 8.06 8.25 15.15
N PRO A 22 6.81 8.63 15.46
CA PRO A 22 5.72 8.55 14.47
C PRO A 22 6.12 9.29 13.19
N ALA A 23 5.96 8.64 12.03
CA ALA A 23 6.41 9.21 10.76
C ALA A 23 5.48 10.29 10.20
N VAL A 24 4.20 10.19 10.54
CA VAL A 24 3.12 11.06 10.05
C VAL A 24 2.21 11.46 11.22
N SER A 25 1.48 12.56 11.05
CA SER A 25 0.44 12.97 12.00
C SER A 25 -0.74 11.99 12.01
N GLY A 26 -1.49 11.99 13.11
CA GLY A 26 -2.70 11.18 13.24
C GLY A 26 -3.68 11.44 12.08
N GLY A 27 -4.22 10.36 11.52
CA GLY A 27 -5.13 10.42 10.37
C GLY A 27 -4.45 10.29 9.01
N ASN A 28 -3.13 10.11 8.93
CA ASN A 28 -2.40 9.89 7.67
C ASN A 28 -1.77 8.48 7.56
N ASN A 29 -2.12 7.58 8.49
CA ASN A 29 -1.59 6.21 8.54
C ASN A 29 -2.70 5.15 8.64
N TYR A 30 -3.92 5.46 8.19
CA TYR A 30 -5.17 4.68 8.38
C TYR A 30 -4.97 3.19 8.63
N CYS A 31 -4.40 2.47 7.68
CA CYS A 31 -4.29 1.01 7.66
C CYS A 31 -3.04 0.43 8.35
N SER A 32 -2.24 1.23 9.06
CA SER A 32 -0.93 0.80 9.58
C SER A 32 -0.38 1.71 10.68
N ARG A 33 0.78 1.37 11.23
CA ARG A 33 1.62 2.29 12.00
C ARG A 33 2.88 2.59 11.22
N MET A 34 3.17 3.87 11.08
CA MET A 34 4.30 4.38 10.30
C MET A 34 5.30 5.02 11.26
N TRP A 35 6.54 4.53 11.24
CA TRP A 35 7.64 4.93 12.12
C TRP A 35 8.84 5.44 11.33
N ARG A 36 9.32 6.63 11.69
CA ARG A 36 10.62 7.10 11.24
C ARG A 36 11.67 6.71 12.26
N ILE A 37 12.65 5.93 11.83
CA ILE A 37 13.75 5.45 12.66
C ILE A 37 15.03 6.14 12.21
N GLN A 38 15.63 6.95 13.08
CA GLN A 38 16.97 7.48 12.88
C GLN A 38 17.97 6.52 13.50
N VAL A 39 18.88 5.99 12.69
CA VAL A 39 19.86 4.97 13.10
C VAL A 39 21.25 5.58 13.05
N GLU A 40 22.01 5.46 14.14
CA GLU A 40 23.43 5.77 14.18
C GLU A 40 24.22 4.47 14.22
N TYR A 41 25.17 4.33 13.30
CA TYR A 41 25.90 3.09 13.09
C TYR A 41 27.33 3.35 12.66
N ASN A 42 28.23 2.41 12.94
CA ASN A 42 29.57 2.40 12.37
C ASN A 42 29.57 1.57 11.09
N VAL A 43 30.36 1.99 10.11
CA VAL A 43 30.66 1.22 8.90
C VAL A 43 31.99 1.74 8.34
N ASP A 44 32.84 0.83 7.84
CA ASP A 44 34.16 1.15 7.27
C ASP A 44 35.05 2.01 8.19
N GLY A 45 34.98 1.78 9.51
CA GLY A 45 35.74 2.53 10.51
C GLY A 45 35.23 3.95 10.80
N GLY A 46 34.12 4.38 10.18
CA GLY A 46 33.49 5.68 10.41
C GLY A 46 32.09 5.58 11.00
N ARG A 47 31.60 6.66 11.60
CA ARG A 47 30.22 6.77 12.11
C ARG A 47 29.33 7.42 11.05
N LYS A 48 28.18 6.81 10.76
CA LYS A 48 27.15 7.31 9.85
C LYS A 48 25.79 7.41 10.56
N GLN A 49 24.90 8.18 9.95
CA GLN A 49 23.50 8.25 10.32
C GLN A 49 22.64 7.95 9.09
N LYS A 50 21.56 7.18 9.28
CA LYS A 50 20.58 6.88 8.23
C LYS A 50 19.17 6.98 8.78
N SER A 51 18.27 7.53 7.98
CA SER A 51 16.84 7.56 8.29
C SER A 51 16.11 6.45 7.53
N LEU A 52 15.31 5.67 8.24
CA LEU A 52 14.51 4.58 7.70
C LEU A 52 13.03 4.83 7.96
N MET A 53 12.21 4.41 7.01
CA MET A 53 10.76 4.46 7.10
C MET A 53 10.24 3.04 7.31
N VAL A 54 9.68 2.76 8.49
CA VAL A 54 9.17 1.45 8.89
C VAL A 54 7.66 1.44 9.02
N LYS A 55 7.01 0.56 8.28
CA LYS A 55 5.56 0.33 8.36
C LYS A 55 5.29 -0.99 9.06
N THR A 56 4.35 -1.00 10.01
CA THR A 56 3.88 -2.20 10.71
C THR A 56 2.35 -2.27 10.69
N THR A 57 1.80 -3.46 10.90
CA THR A 57 0.34 -3.63 11.03
C THR A 57 -0.24 -2.93 12.27
N ILE A 58 -1.56 -2.72 12.25
CA ILE A 58 -2.33 -2.23 13.40
C ILE A 58 -2.35 -3.34 14.46
N PRO A 59 -2.20 -3.05 15.76
CA PRO A 59 -2.06 -4.11 16.77
C PRO A 59 -3.36 -4.90 16.99
N GLU A 60 -4.51 -4.22 17.08
CA GLU A 60 -5.77 -4.83 17.51
C GLU A 60 -7.01 -4.06 17.07
N GLY A 61 -8.18 -4.64 17.34
CA GLY A 61 -9.48 -4.03 17.13
C GLY A 61 -10.09 -4.32 15.76
N LYS A 62 -11.30 -3.78 15.58
CA LYS A 62 -12.13 -3.96 14.39
C LYS A 62 -11.42 -3.69 13.06
N GLN A 63 -10.58 -2.66 13.04
CA GLN A 63 -9.81 -2.33 11.86
C GLN A 63 -8.73 -3.39 11.56
N LYS A 64 -8.07 -3.95 12.59
CA LYS A 64 -7.09 -5.04 12.41
C LYS A 64 -7.76 -6.30 11.85
N GLU A 65 -8.91 -6.70 12.39
CA GLU A 65 -9.69 -7.83 11.88
C GLU A 65 -10.01 -7.68 10.39
N PHE A 66 -10.43 -6.48 9.98
CA PHE A 66 -10.66 -6.13 8.58
C PHE A 66 -9.38 -6.28 7.73
N MET A 67 -8.27 -5.66 8.17
CA MET A 67 -6.99 -5.69 7.45
C MET A 67 -6.47 -7.13 7.27
N ASP A 68 -6.65 -7.98 8.29
CA ASP A 68 -6.26 -9.39 8.26
C ASP A 68 -7.12 -10.20 7.31
N GLY A 69 -8.43 -9.98 7.31
CA GLY A 69 -9.35 -10.62 6.37
C GLY A 69 -8.97 -10.31 4.92
N ALA A 70 -8.64 -9.05 4.62
CA ALA A 70 -8.19 -8.60 3.30
C ALA A 70 -6.74 -9.04 2.96
N LYS A 71 -5.97 -9.50 3.97
CA LYS A 71 -4.55 -9.85 3.90
C LYS A 71 -3.66 -8.69 3.44
N PHE A 72 -4.02 -7.45 3.76
CA PHE A 72 -3.30 -6.28 3.23
C PHE A 72 -1.84 -6.24 3.69
N SER A 73 -1.56 -6.45 4.98
CA SER A 73 -0.19 -6.43 5.50
C SER A 73 0.68 -7.56 4.93
N GLU A 74 0.11 -8.76 4.78
CA GLU A 74 0.80 -9.91 4.18
C GLU A 74 1.13 -9.64 2.71
N LYS A 75 0.17 -9.15 1.92
CA LYS A 75 0.36 -8.80 0.50
C LYS A 75 1.44 -7.74 0.34
N GLU A 76 1.38 -6.68 1.16
CA GLU A 76 2.35 -5.59 1.10
C GLU A 76 3.75 -6.04 1.53
N PHE A 77 3.85 -6.87 2.57
CA PHE A 77 5.10 -7.51 2.99
C PHE A 77 5.72 -8.33 1.85
N ARG A 78 4.93 -9.19 1.20
CA ARG A 78 5.39 -10.00 0.05
C ARG A 78 5.73 -9.15 -1.16
N PHE A 79 5.02 -8.05 -1.38
CA PHE A 79 5.35 -7.10 -2.43
C PHE A 79 6.77 -6.55 -2.25
N TYR A 80 7.09 -6.01 -1.06
CA TYR A 80 8.41 -5.41 -0.83
C TYR A 80 9.54 -6.44 -0.66
N ASN A 81 9.27 -7.61 -0.07
CA ASN A 81 10.29 -8.64 0.17
C ASN A 81 10.54 -9.57 -1.03
N GLU A 82 9.51 -9.85 -1.84
CA GLU A 82 9.61 -10.81 -2.95
C GLU A 82 9.49 -10.09 -4.30
N PHE A 83 8.35 -9.43 -4.55
CA PHE A 83 8.06 -8.84 -5.87
C PHE A 83 9.12 -7.81 -6.29
N VAL A 84 9.46 -6.88 -5.41
CA VAL A 84 10.44 -5.82 -5.74
C VAL A 84 11.80 -6.42 -6.10
N ASN A 85 12.27 -7.43 -5.38
CA ASN A 85 13.54 -8.09 -5.67
C ASN A 85 13.50 -8.86 -7.02
N ILE A 86 12.41 -9.57 -7.30
CA ILE A 86 12.23 -10.26 -8.59
C ILE A 86 12.17 -9.22 -9.71
N SER A 87 11.47 -8.12 -9.52
CA SER A 87 11.34 -7.05 -10.53
C SER A 87 12.70 -6.42 -10.87
N ARG A 88 13.55 -6.14 -9.87
CA ARG A 88 14.93 -5.65 -10.07
C ARG A 88 15.79 -6.67 -10.81
N SER A 89 15.61 -7.97 -10.56
CA SER A 89 16.31 -9.03 -11.30
C SER A 89 15.86 -9.20 -12.76
N ILE A 90 14.76 -8.56 -13.15
CA ILE A 90 14.24 -8.54 -14.53
C ILE A 90 14.68 -7.25 -15.23
N ALA A 91 14.60 -6.12 -14.55
CA ALA A 91 14.99 -4.82 -15.06
C ALA A 91 15.60 -3.97 -13.94
N GLU A 92 16.93 -3.98 -13.85
CA GLU A 92 17.69 -3.34 -12.78
C GLU A 92 17.50 -1.82 -12.75
N ASP A 93 17.41 -1.20 -13.93
CA ASP A 93 17.29 0.26 -14.08
C ASP A 93 15.85 0.80 -13.92
N VAL A 94 14.87 -0.07 -13.62
CA VAL A 94 13.46 0.31 -13.50
C VAL A 94 13.07 0.47 -12.04
N GLU A 95 13.16 1.71 -11.55
CA GLU A 95 12.72 2.07 -10.21
C GLU A 95 11.22 2.44 -10.19
N ILE A 96 10.46 1.77 -9.32
CA ILE A 96 9.02 2.01 -9.09
C ILE A 96 8.67 2.20 -7.60
N VAL A 97 9.65 2.02 -6.72
CA VAL A 97 9.52 2.15 -5.27
C VAL A 97 10.79 2.77 -4.69
N PRO A 98 10.73 3.41 -3.52
CA PRO A 98 11.92 3.75 -2.76
C PRO A 98 12.76 2.51 -2.49
N ARG A 99 14.04 2.68 -2.20
CA ARG A 99 14.91 1.58 -1.75
C ARG A 99 14.23 0.83 -0.60
N SER A 100 14.05 -0.47 -0.80
CA SER A 100 13.43 -1.38 0.15
C SER A 100 14.48 -2.33 0.71
N TYR A 101 14.30 -2.70 1.97
CA TYR A 101 15.12 -3.68 2.65
C TYR A 101 14.27 -4.92 2.96
N VAL A 102 14.86 -6.10 2.81
CA VAL A 102 14.18 -7.35 3.14
C VAL A 102 13.95 -7.39 4.65
N SER A 103 12.69 -7.35 5.05
CA SER A 103 12.31 -7.44 6.46
C SER A 103 12.28 -8.89 6.91
N PHE A 104 12.92 -9.19 8.03
CA PHE A 104 12.86 -10.51 8.68
C PHE A 104 11.70 -10.63 9.67
N MET A 105 10.96 -9.54 9.87
CA MET A 105 9.80 -9.49 10.75
C MET A 105 8.53 -9.54 9.89
N PRO A 106 7.62 -10.51 10.13
CA PRO A 106 6.35 -10.59 9.38
C PRO A 106 5.58 -9.27 9.42
N ASP A 107 4.87 -8.96 8.34
CA ASP A 107 4.00 -7.78 8.22
C ASP A 107 4.69 -6.43 8.53
N THR A 108 6.01 -6.40 8.38
CA THR A 108 6.84 -5.21 8.60
C THR A 108 7.58 -4.87 7.33
N ILE A 109 7.51 -3.62 6.91
CA ILE A 109 8.19 -3.12 5.71
C ILE A 109 9.21 -2.09 6.16
N VAL A 110 10.40 -2.14 5.57
CA VAL A 110 11.47 -1.19 5.84
C VAL A 110 11.92 -0.57 4.53
N LEU A 111 11.74 0.74 4.40
CA LEU A 111 12.11 1.53 3.24
C LEU A 111 13.14 2.61 3.64
N GLU A 112 13.83 3.16 2.65
CA GLU A 112 14.50 4.44 2.84
C GLU A 112 13.48 5.53 3.19
N ASP A 113 13.87 6.43 4.09
CA ASP A 113 13.11 7.66 4.27
C ASP A 113 13.52 8.66 3.18
N LEU A 114 12.56 9.08 2.36
CA LEU A 114 12.80 10.04 1.27
C LEU A 114 12.85 11.50 1.76
N LYS A 115 12.39 11.78 2.98
CA LYS A 115 12.33 13.14 3.53
C LYS A 115 13.72 13.84 3.58
N PRO A 116 14.82 13.19 3.99
CA PRO A 116 16.16 13.78 3.92
C PRO A 116 16.61 14.15 2.51
N SER A 117 16.08 13.49 1.48
CA SER A 117 16.34 13.79 0.07
C SER A 117 15.47 14.92 -0.49
N GLY A 118 14.71 15.62 0.37
CA GLY A 118 13.89 16.77 -0.01
C GLY A 118 12.48 16.44 -0.52
N TYR A 119 12.08 15.18 -0.50
CA TYR A 119 10.72 14.80 -0.90
C TYR A 119 9.68 15.31 0.09
N ILE A 120 8.58 15.82 -0.46
CA ILE A 120 7.42 16.32 0.28
C ILE A 120 6.16 15.60 -0.18
N MET A 121 5.19 15.44 0.72
CA MET A 121 3.86 14.96 0.35
C MET A 121 3.09 16.06 -0.37
N ALA A 122 2.48 15.72 -1.51
CA ALA A 122 1.60 16.64 -2.21
C ALA A 122 0.32 16.93 -1.39
N ASP A 123 -0.25 18.12 -1.57
CA ASP A 123 -1.50 18.49 -0.92
C ASP A 123 -2.67 17.89 -1.70
N ARG A 124 -3.29 16.85 -1.11
CA ARG A 124 -4.42 16.14 -1.69
C ARG A 124 -5.59 17.01 -2.15
N LEU A 125 -5.77 18.17 -1.53
CA LEU A 125 -6.86 19.08 -1.87
C LEU A 125 -6.52 19.96 -3.08
N LYS A 126 -5.23 20.11 -3.41
CA LYS A 126 -4.76 20.92 -4.54
C LYS A 126 -4.53 20.11 -5.81
N GLN A 127 -4.61 18.77 -5.72
CA GLN A 127 -4.32 17.84 -6.81
C GLN A 127 -2.86 17.97 -7.30
N LEU A 128 -2.48 17.10 -8.24
CA LEU A 128 -1.16 17.15 -8.87
C LEU A 128 -1.20 18.04 -10.12
N ASP A 129 -0.11 18.75 -10.39
CA ASP A 129 0.08 19.39 -11.69
C ASP A 129 0.37 18.34 -12.79
N PHE A 130 0.41 18.80 -14.04
CA PHE A 130 0.58 17.94 -15.20
C PHE A 130 1.91 17.18 -15.20
N ASP A 131 2.99 17.82 -14.74
CA ASP A 131 4.33 17.22 -14.72
C ASP A 131 4.38 16.08 -13.70
N HIS A 132 3.83 16.29 -12.51
CA HIS A 132 3.69 15.24 -11.50
C HIS A 132 2.76 14.12 -11.96
N CYS A 133 1.64 14.44 -12.61
CA CYS A 133 0.76 13.42 -13.20
C CYS A 133 1.51 12.57 -14.24
N THR A 134 2.35 13.19 -15.07
CA THR A 134 3.16 12.50 -16.07
C THR A 134 4.14 11.52 -15.41
N VAL A 135 4.80 11.93 -14.33
CA VAL A 135 5.68 11.04 -13.54
C VAL A 135 4.90 9.87 -12.94
N VAL A 136 3.73 10.12 -12.33
CA VAL A 136 2.88 9.08 -11.74
C VAL A 136 2.43 8.07 -12.79
N ILE A 137 1.86 8.54 -13.91
CA ILE A 137 1.37 7.66 -14.99
C ILE A 137 2.52 6.85 -15.60
N THR A 138 3.68 7.47 -15.82
CA THR A 138 4.87 6.78 -16.34
C THR A 138 5.36 5.70 -15.38
N THR A 139 5.37 5.99 -14.09
CA THR A 139 5.76 5.02 -13.04
C THR A 139 4.76 3.87 -12.96
N MET A 140 3.45 4.15 -13.07
CA MET A 140 2.41 3.12 -13.12
C MET A 140 2.52 2.24 -14.36
N ALA A 141 2.86 2.80 -15.52
CA ALA A 141 3.10 2.02 -16.73
C ALA A 141 4.29 1.05 -16.56
N LYS A 142 5.39 1.52 -15.95
CA LYS A 142 6.55 0.68 -15.59
C LYS A 142 6.14 -0.42 -14.60
N TYR A 143 5.39 -0.07 -13.56
CA TYR A 143 4.89 -1.04 -12.57
C TYR A 143 4.02 -2.12 -13.21
N HIS A 144 3.06 -1.74 -14.06
CA HIS A 144 2.21 -2.68 -14.78
C HIS A 144 3.04 -3.61 -15.68
N ALA A 145 4.00 -3.07 -16.44
CA ALA A 145 4.89 -3.88 -17.28
C ALA A 145 5.74 -4.87 -16.46
N LEU A 146 6.32 -4.42 -15.35
CA LEU A 146 7.05 -5.27 -14.42
C LEU A 146 6.16 -6.36 -13.84
N SER A 147 4.91 -6.03 -13.47
CA SER A 147 3.98 -7.01 -12.90
C SER A 147 3.70 -8.16 -13.86
N MET A 148 3.62 -7.89 -15.17
CA MET A 148 3.51 -8.94 -16.19
C MET A 148 4.74 -9.83 -16.22
N ALA A 149 5.92 -9.21 -16.23
CA ALA A 149 7.17 -9.94 -16.34
C ALA A 149 7.40 -10.83 -15.10
N VAL A 150 7.11 -10.30 -13.92
CA VAL A 150 7.12 -11.07 -12.66
C VAL A 150 6.08 -12.18 -12.69
N THR A 151 4.85 -11.93 -13.17
CA THR A 151 3.82 -12.98 -13.30
C THR A 151 4.27 -14.11 -14.21
N LYS A 152 4.95 -13.80 -15.32
CA LYS A 152 5.48 -14.80 -16.25
C LYS A 152 6.65 -15.60 -15.64
N ARG A 153 7.52 -14.96 -14.85
CA ARG A 153 8.72 -15.57 -14.28
C ARG A 153 8.44 -16.34 -12.98
N CYS A 154 7.61 -15.77 -12.12
CA CYS A 154 7.30 -16.23 -10.77
C CYS A 154 5.79 -16.11 -10.48
N PRO A 155 4.94 -16.92 -11.13
CA PRO A 155 3.48 -16.79 -11.07
C PRO A 155 2.94 -16.89 -9.64
N GLY A 156 3.52 -17.72 -8.77
CA GLY A 156 3.06 -17.87 -7.39
C GLY A 156 3.20 -16.60 -6.53
N VAL A 157 4.21 -15.76 -6.80
CA VAL A 157 4.37 -14.47 -6.11
C VAL A 157 3.28 -13.51 -6.56
N ALA A 158 3.08 -13.38 -7.88
CA ALA A 158 2.03 -12.53 -8.43
C ALA A 158 0.62 -12.96 -7.99
N GLU A 159 0.32 -14.26 -8.01
CA GLU A 159 -0.96 -14.81 -7.54
C GLU A 159 -1.20 -14.47 -6.07
N SER A 160 -0.19 -14.62 -5.22
CA SER A 160 -0.35 -14.36 -3.79
C SER A 160 -0.62 -12.90 -3.44
N ILE A 161 0.01 -11.97 -4.15
CA ILE A 161 -0.15 -10.53 -3.92
C ILE A 161 -1.45 -10.05 -4.59
N GLY A 162 -1.73 -10.53 -5.80
CA GLY A 162 -2.85 -10.09 -6.63
C GLY A 162 -4.20 -10.71 -6.31
N LYS A 163 -4.27 -11.75 -5.47
CA LYS A 163 -5.54 -12.40 -5.12
C LYS A 163 -6.48 -11.44 -4.38
N GLU A 164 -7.59 -11.08 -5.00
CA GLU A 164 -8.65 -10.29 -4.35
C GLU A 164 -9.24 -11.07 -3.17
N ASN A 165 -9.36 -10.42 -2.01
CA ASN A 165 -9.91 -11.02 -0.81
C ASN A 165 -11.14 -10.26 -0.34
N SER A 166 -11.15 -8.94 -0.43
CA SER A 166 -12.21 -8.04 0.01
C SER A 166 -13.52 -8.24 -0.76
N PHE A 167 -13.46 -8.32 -2.09
CA PHE A 167 -14.64 -8.45 -2.94
C PHE A 167 -14.74 -9.84 -3.57
N VAL A 168 -15.21 -10.81 -2.79
CA VAL A 168 -15.36 -12.21 -3.23
C VAL A 168 -16.82 -12.63 -3.18
N ALA A 169 -17.34 -13.19 -4.29
CA ALA A 169 -18.71 -13.67 -4.40
C ALA A 169 -19.05 -14.66 -3.28
N GLY A 170 -20.23 -14.50 -2.66
CA GLY A 170 -20.71 -15.36 -1.57
C GLY A 170 -19.96 -15.20 -0.25
N ASN A 171 -18.94 -14.33 -0.19
CA ASN A 171 -18.25 -13.97 1.03
C ASN A 171 -18.73 -12.57 1.46
N HIS A 172 -19.90 -12.52 2.11
CA HIS A 172 -20.39 -11.30 2.75
C HIS A 172 -19.48 -10.99 3.93
N ARG A 173 -18.42 -10.24 3.65
CA ARG A 173 -17.43 -9.89 4.64
C ARG A 173 -17.92 -8.73 5.48
N TYR A 174 -17.36 -8.68 6.68
CA TYR A 174 -17.24 -7.54 7.58
C TYR A 174 -17.19 -6.15 6.90
N GLU A 175 -16.53 -6.03 5.74
CA GLU A 175 -16.37 -4.79 4.98
C GLU A 175 -17.70 -4.21 4.48
N GLU A 176 -18.59 -5.08 4.01
CA GLU A 176 -19.89 -4.69 3.47
C GLU A 176 -20.71 -3.97 4.54
N ASP A 177 -20.78 -4.55 5.74
CA ASP A 177 -21.65 -4.06 6.81
C ASP A 177 -21.05 -2.91 7.63
N ILE A 178 -19.73 -2.78 7.69
CA ILE A 178 -19.06 -1.78 8.54
C ILE A 178 -18.56 -0.58 7.74
N ILE A 179 -18.15 -0.75 6.49
CA ILE A 179 -17.60 0.33 5.68
C ILE A 179 -18.59 0.73 4.60
N TYR A 180 -18.93 -0.18 3.68
CA TYR A 180 -19.63 0.21 2.46
C TYR A 180 -21.11 0.54 2.68
N ARG A 181 -21.85 -0.31 3.42
CA ARG A 181 -23.27 -0.10 3.71
C ARG A 181 -23.52 1.17 4.53
N PRO A 182 -22.77 1.45 5.61
CA PRO A 182 -22.91 2.72 6.32
C PRO A 182 -22.53 3.93 5.45
N SER A 183 -21.47 3.82 4.65
CA SER A 183 -21.02 4.90 3.76
C SER A 183 -22.06 5.21 2.68
N LEU A 184 -22.65 4.18 2.05
CA LEU A 184 -23.68 4.38 1.03
C LEU A 184 -24.96 4.96 1.63
N LYS A 185 -25.36 4.51 2.84
CA LYS A 185 -26.50 5.09 3.56
C LYS A 185 -26.26 6.56 3.90
N MET A 186 -25.06 6.90 4.37
CA MET A 186 -24.69 8.29 4.66
C MET A 186 -24.73 9.13 3.39
N PHE A 187 -24.09 8.64 2.31
CA PHE A 187 -24.11 9.30 1.01
C PHE A 187 -25.54 9.56 0.52
N ALA A 188 -26.39 8.53 0.54
CA ALA A 188 -27.79 8.66 0.13
C ALA A 188 -28.53 9.72 0.95
N LYS A 189 -28.39 9.68 2.28
CA LYS A 189 -28.99 10.68 3.18
C LYS A 189 -28.49 12.10 2.90
N THR A 190 -27.20 12.27 2.62
CA THR A 190 -26.62 13.57 2.30
C THR A 190 -27.17 14.09 0.96
N VAL A 191 -27.18 13.26 -0.07
CA VAL A 191 -27.66 13.65 -1.40
C VAL A 191 -29.14 14.01 -1.35
N THR A 192 -29.98 13.24 -0.66
CA THR A 192 -31.42 13.53 -0.58
C THR A 192 -31.78 14.74 0.28
N SER A 193 -30.85 15.26 1.08
CA SER A 193 -31.04 16.53 1.79
C SER A 193 -30.81 17.77 0.93
N TRP A 194 -30.29 17.61 -0.29
CA TRP A 194 -30.08 18.74 -1.20
C TRP A 194 -31.34 19.01 -2.01
N GLU A 195 -31.68 20.29 -2.16
CA GLU A 195 -32.86 20.73 -2.91
C GLU A 195 -32.81 20.20 -4.36
N GLY A 196 -33.85 19.46 -4.77
CA GLY A 196 -33.97 18.88 -6.11
C GLY A 196 -33.32 17.50 -6.29
N PHE A 197 -32.76 16.92 -5.22
CA PHE A 197 -32.11 15.60 -5.22
C PHE A 197 -32.88 14.53 -4.44
N GLU A 198 -34.11 14.80 -4.00
CA GLU A 198 -34.95 13.89 -3.22
C GLU A 198 -35.22 12.56 -3.96
N LYS A 199 -35.27 12.61 -5.29
CA LYS A 199 -35.45 11.44 -6.18
C LYS A 199 -34.37 10.36 -6.03
N PHE A 200 -33.22 10.67 -5.43
CA PHE A 200 -32.12 9.73 -5.23
C PHE A 200 -32.26 8.85 -3.97
N ASN A 201 -33.41 8.87 -3.29
CA ASN A 201 -33.63 8.04 -2.10
C ASN A 201 -33.44 6.53 -2.33
N PHE A 202 -33.64 6.06 -3.58
CA PHE A 202 -33.41 4.65 -3.95
C PHE A 202 -31.97 4.17 -3.68
N ILE A 203 -30.99 5.09 -3.60
CA ILE A 203 -29.59 4.77 -3.29
C ILE A 203 -29.47 4.10 -1.91
N ALA A 204 -30.31 4.48 -0.93
CA ALA A 204 -30.25 3.97 0.43
C ALA A 204 -30.82 2.55 0.58
N GLU A 205 -31.78 2.16 -0.27
CA GLU A 205 -32.69 1.06 0.05
C GLU A 205 -32.36 -0.26 -0.68
N HIS A 206 -31.79 -0.23 -1.90
CA HIS A 206 -31.78 -1.43 -2.76
C HIS A 206 -30.47 -1.72 -3.52
N ASN A 207 -29.38 -0.98 -3.27
CA ASN A 207 -28.21 -1.05 -4.14
C ASN A 207 -26.98 -1.73 -3.54
N MET A 208 -26.94 -2.08 -2.25
CA MET A 208 -25.69 -2.59 -1.67
C MET A 208 -25.22 -3.91 -2.26
N GLU A 209 -26.14 -4.85 -2.46
CA GLU A 209 -25.81 -6.13 -3.11
C GLU A 209 -25.39 -5.92 -4.57
N VAL A 210 -26.08 -5.04 -5.29
CA VAL A 210 -25.74 -4.68 -6.68
C VAL A 210 -24.35 -4.03 -6.76
N VAL A 211 -24.05 -3.09 -5.86
CA VAL A 211 -22.76 -2.40 -5.76
C VAL A 211 -21.67 -3.38 -5.40
N PHE A 212 -21.90 -4.26 -4.43
CA PHE A 212 -20.94 -5.29 -4.03
C PHE A 212 -20.65 -6.25 -5.20
N ASN A 213 -21.69 -6.76 -5.86
CA ASN A 213 -21.53 -7.63 -7.04
C ASN A 213 -20.79 -6.94 -8.18
N LYS A 214 -21.00 -5.63 -8.38
CA LYS A 214 -20.20 -4.84 -9.33
C LYS A 214 -18.74 -4.75 -8.91
N PHE A 215 -18.42 -4.56 -7.64
CA PHE A 215 -17.03 -4.60 -7.18
C PHE A 215 -16.39 -5.97 -7.42
N VAL A 216 -17.09 -7.06 -7.10
CA VAL A 216 -16.65 -8.43 -7.42
C VAL A 216 -16.32 -8.56 -8.91
N GLU A 217 -17.16 -8.02 -9.80
CA GLU A 217 -16.93 -8.05 -11.25
C GLU A 217 -15.76 -7.16 -11.72
N ILE A 218 -15.56 -6.01 -11.08
CA ILE A 218 -14.48 -5.06 -11.39
C ILE A 218 -13.12 -5.68 -11.03
N TYR A 219 -13.02 -6.32 -9.87
CA TYR A 219 -11.78 -6.92 -9.38
C TYR A 219 -11.53 -8.34 -9.90
N ALA A 220 -12.51 -8.96 -10.56
CA ALA A 220 -12.34 -10.27 -11.18
C ALA A 220 -11.31 -10.21 -12.32
N PRO A 221 -10.35 -11.17 -12.36
CA PRO A 221 -9.44 -11.30 -13.49
C PRO A 221 -10.20 -11.46 -14.81
N ARG A 222 -9.70 -10.80 -15.86
CA ARG A 222 -10.30 -10.86 -17.21
C ARG A 222 -9.55 -11.87 -18.09
N PRO A 223 -10.17 -12.47 -19.13
CA PRO A 223 -9.51 -13.45 -20.00
C PRO A 223 -8.38 -12.90 -20.88
N ARG A 224 -8.18 -11.57 -20.90
CA ARG A 224 -7.15 -10.91 -21.71
C ARG A 224 -5.89 -10.69 -20.89
N PHE A 225 -5.77 -9.47 -20.39
CA PHE A 225 -4.56 -8.91 -19.83
C PHE A 225 -4.82 -8.54 -18.39
N ASN A 226 -4.02 -9.08 -17.47
CA ASN A 226 -4.11 -8.78 -16.05
C ASN A 226 -2.73 -8.33 -15.56
N VAL A 227 -2.74 -7.30 -14.71
CA VAL A 227 -1.58 -6.74 -14.03
C VAL A 227 -1.89 -6.60 -12.56
N LEU A 228 -0.84 -6.50 -11.74
CA LEU A 228 -1.03 -6.07 -10.35
C LEU A 228 -1.35 -4.58 -10.35
N ASN A 229 -2.47 -4.23 -9.73
CA ASN A 229 -2.90 -2.83 -9.55
C ASN A 229 -2.27 -2.25 -8.26
N HIS A 230 -2.13 -0.93 -8.20
CA HIS A 230 -1.67 -0.23 -6.98
C HIS A 230 -2.74 -0.21 -5.88
N GLY A 231 -4.02 -0.24 -6.25
CA GLY A 231 -5.16 -0.30 -5.32
C GLY A 231 -5.62 1.07 -4.81
N ASP A 232 -4.70 1.92 -4.35
CA ASP A 232 -5.02 3.24 -3.79
C ASP A 232 -3.97 4.30 -4.19
N LEU A 233 -4.05 4.80 -5.42
CA LEU A 233 -3.08 5.75 -5.99
C LEU A 233 -3.48 7.19 -5.65
N TRP A 234 -3.51 7.49 -4.36
CA TRP A 234 -3.90 8.78 -3.80
C TRP A 234 -2.66 9.54 -3.27
N THR A 235 -2.65 10.87 -3.37
CA THR A 235 -1.66 11.77 -2.71
C THR A 235 -2.30 12.58 -1.62
#